data_AF-A0A7V5DBA0-F1
#
_entry.id   AF-A0A7V5DBA0-F1
#
_cell.length_a   1.000
_cell.length_b   1.000
_cell.length_c   1.000
_cell.angle_alpha   90.00
_cell.angle_beta   90.00
_cell.angle_gamma   90.00
#
_symmetry.space_group_name_H-M   'P 1'
#
loop_
_entity.id
_entity.type
_entity.pdbx_description
1 polymer ?
#
loop_
_entity_poly.entity_id
_entity_poly.type
_entity_poly.pdbx_seq_one_letter_code
_entity_poly.pdbx_strand_id
1 'polypeptide(L)'
;MKIVWMLPRSGYVTDPRSVTLWGTICWGIRYLFGNGELETFLKKYIDGMPDFVISSAFPYKKWKGERLPFFPNLLRVAPEIDPNDDVDVALKKYRLGKKLSKIEWLSKSQFEKMLRGELSEDDLLRTLLDEYEKKKEHSEQRKRRNPNFKGDYRPKNEEVLKNTPPERHDHSMTHNTIDRLRGGTLSLPDAAGELSGQLFHANDTWWANPDDDKAETGLFFLVEGSDEQIENLLAPVLRFLEHWGIGADRTAGKGFFKFEIEDFSIAEPTDSNALVNLSLFIPRDENQLVEIENAARSMPYQLENRECMGWSATGGFEKNPALFFAEGSVFPKLSGGAVRWRGRLHQNRELPNGQKVYDNGFGFMLNLNWKKP
;
A
#
# COMPACT_ATOMS: atom_id res chain seq x y z
N MET A 1 9.25 5.14 -16.04
CA MET A 1 8.00 4.97 -15.29
C MET A 1 7.14 6.21 -15.31
N LYS A 2 5.86 6.01 -15.11
CA LYS A 2 4.87 7.05 -14.86
C LYS A 2 4.31 6.91 -13.44
N ILE A 3 3.79 8.00 -12.91
CA ILE A 3 3.00 8.03 -11.68
C ILE A 3 1.54 8.28 -12.05
N VAL A 4 0.63 7.51 -11.44
CA VAL A 4 -0.80 7.72 -11.54
C VAL A 4 -1.27 8.28 -10.21
N TRP A 5 -1.60 9.56 -10.18
CA TRP A 5 -2.22 10.21 -9.03
C TRP A 5 -3.70 9.87 -8.99
N MET A 6 -4.21 9.46 -7.83
CA MET A 6 -5.62 9.15 -7.58
C MET A 6 -6.16 10.05 -6.47
N LEU A 7 -6.94 11.04 -6.85
CA LEU A 7 -7.67 11.90 -5.92
C LEU A 7 -9.01 11.24 -5.55
N PRO A 8 -9.19 10.76 -4.31
CA PRO A 8 -10.43 10.13 -3.89
C PRO A 8 -11.63 11.08 -4.00
N ARG A 9 -12.76 10.55 -4.48
CA ARG A 9 -14.08 11.21 -4.46
C ARG A 9 -15.03 10.59 -3.44
N SER A 10 -14.63 9.46 -2.87
CA SER A 10 -15.27 8.73 -1.79
C SER A 10 -14.20 7.99 -1.00
N GLY A 11 -14.52 7.50 0.20
CA GLY A 11 -13.64 6.56 0.90
C GLY A 11 -13.56 5.19 0.19
N TYR A 12 -12.60 4.38 0.63
CA TYR A 12 -12.33 3.04 0.12
C TYR A 12 -12.74 1.98 1.15
N VAL A 13 -13.35 0.90 0.69
CA VAL A 13 -13.60 -0.30 1.52
C VAL A 13 -12.46 -1.31 1.38
N THR A 14 -11.84 -1.35 0.20
CA THR A 14 -10.75 -2.28 -0.12
C THR A 14 -9.50 -1.48 -0.46
N ASP A 15 -8.38 -1.81 0.19
CA ASP A 15 -7.10 -1.21 -0.13
C ASP A 15 -6.71 -1.55 -1.59
N PRO A 16 -6.46 -0.53 -2.45
CA PRO A 16 -6.08 -0.72 -3.83
C PRO A 16 -4.60 -1.13 -3.95
N ARG A 17 -4.24 -2.28 -3.38
CA ARG A 17 -2.92 -2.91 -3.57
C ARG A 17 -2.80 -3.49 -4.98
N SER A 18 -1.58 -3.81 -5.41
CA SER A 18 -1.26 -4.19 -6.79
C SER A 18 -2.15 -5.32 -7.33
N VAL A 19 -2.45 -6.34 -6.53
CA VAL A 19 -3.34 -7.45 -6.92
C VAL A 19 -4.78 -6.95 -7.21
N THR A 20 -5.33 -6.13 -6.31
CA THR A 20 -6.68 -5.57 -6.43
C THR A 20 -6.78 -4.60 -7.61
N LEU A 21 -5.80 -3.69 -7.73
CA LEU A 21 -5.70 -2.73 -8.83
C LEU A 21 -5.60 -3.44 -10.16
N TRP A 22 -4.65 -4.36 -10.30
CA TRP A 22 -4.42 -5.11 -11.54
C TRP A 22 -5.63 -5.95 -11.93
N GLY A 23 -6.28 -6.62 -10.98
CA GLY A 23 -7.51 -7.37 -11.24
C GLY A 23 -8.63 -6.47 -11.75
N THR A 24 -8.77 -5.28 -11.18
CA THR A 24 -9.77 -4.28 -11.59
C THR A 24 -9.44 -3.70 -12.98
N ILE A 25 -8.15 -3.50 -13.28
CA ILE A 25 -7.68 -3.13 -14.63
C ILE A 25 -8.03 -4.22 -15.64
N CYS A 26 -7.82 -5.51 -15.32
CA CYS A 26 -8.20 -6.62 -16.20
C CYS A 26 -9.69 -6.64 -16.52
N TRP A 27 -10.54 -6.35 -15.52
CA TRP A 27 -11.97 -6.17 -15.75
C TRP A 27 -12.25 -4.99 -16.68
N GLY A 28 -11.60 -3.85 -16.44
CA GLY A 28 -11.70 -2.69 -17.33
C GLY A 28 -11.29 -3.00 -18.77
N ILE A 29 -10.19 -3.72 -18.97
CA ILE A 29 -9.73 -4.17 -20.30
C ILE A 29 -10.81 -5.01 -20.96
N ARG A 30 -11.34 -6.02 -20.24
CA ARG A 30 -12.41 -6.89 -20.75
C ARG A 30 -13.66 -6.10 -21.16
N TYR A 31 -14.07 -5.14 -20.35
CA TYR A 31 -15.29 -4.39 -20.60
C TYR A 31 -15.16 -3.38 -21.73
N LEU A 32 -13.98 -2.78 -21.92
CA LEU A 32 -13.75 -1.76 -22.95
C LEU A 32 -13.27 -2.36 -24.28
N PHE A 33 -12.40 -3.36 -24.24
CA PHE A 33 -11.72 -3.92 -25.42
C PHE A 33 -12.11 -5.37 -25.73
N GLY A 34 -12.86 -6.03 -24.84
CA GLY A 34 -13.34 -7.39 -25.03
C GLY A 34 -12.37 -8.48 -24.55
N ASN A 35 -12.82 -9.74 -24.65
CA ASN A 35 -12.06 -10.89 -24.14
C ASN A 35 -10.74 -11.13 -24.89
N GLY A 36 -10.70 -10.93 -26.21
CA GLY A 36 -9.50 -11.20 -27.01
C GLY A 36 -8.31 -10.31 -26.62
N GLU A 37 -8.57 -9.03 -26.34
CA GLU A 37 -7.55 -8.10 -25.85
C GLU A 37 -7.07 -8.50 -24.45
N LEU A 38 -8.01 -8.83 -23.54
CA LEU A 38 -7.65 -9.33 -22.21
C LEU A 38 -6.80 -10.60 -22.28
N GLU A 39 -7.15 -11.57 -23.11
CA GLU A 39 -6.39 -12.82 -23.25
C GLU A 39 -4.99 -12.57 -23.80
N THR A 40 -4.84 -11.63 -24.75
CA THR A 40 -3.54 -11.21 -25.28
C THR A 40 -2.69 -10.55 -24.19
N PHE A 41 -3.30 -9.65 -23.40
CA PHE A 41 -2.65 -9.02 -22.25
C PHE A 41 -2.20 -10.04 -21.20
N LEU A 42 -3.07 -10.99 -20.83
CA LEU A 42 -2.76 -12.06 -19.88
C LEU A 42 -1.65 -12.98 -20.39
N LYS A 43 -1.65 -13.31 -21.68
CA LYS A 43 -0.61 -14.17 -22.28
C LYS A 43 0.78 -13.58 -22.12
N LYS A 44 0.94 -12.28 -22.37
CA LYS A 44 2.21 -11.55 -22.15
C LYS A 44 2.69 -11.63 -20.70
N TYR A 45 1.77 -11.54 -19.74
CA TYR A 45 2.06 -11.75 -18.32
C TYR A 45 2.49 -13.19 -18.01
N ILE A 46 1.83 -14.20 -18.60
CA ILE A 46 2.19 -15.62 -18.45
C ILE A 46 3.58 -15.88 -19.02
N ASP A 47 3.91 -15.27 -20.16
CA ASP A 47 5.19 -15.38 -20.83
C ASP A 47 6.32 -14.60 -20.12
N GLY A 48 6.01 -13.86 -19.05
CA GLY A 48 6.97 -13.08 -18.26
C GLY A 48 7.36 -11.73 -18.86
N MET A 49 6.64 -11.28 -19.90
CA MET A 49 6.89 -10.04 -20.64
C MET A 49 5.64 -9.14 -20.60
N PRO A 50 5.20 -8.67 -19.42
CA PRO A 50 3.98 -7.88 -19.28
C PRO A 50 4.08 -6.55 -20.05
N ASP A 51 2.95 -6.07 -20.60
CA ASP A 51 2.87 -4.77 -21.30
C ASP A 51 3.24 -3.59 -20.39
N PHE A 52 2.86 -3.71 -19.12
CA PHE A 52 3.26 -2.83 -18.04
C PHE A 52 3.20 -3.59 -16.71
N VAL A 53 3.90 -3.13 -15.69
CA VAL A 53 3.74 -3.55 -14.29
C VAL A 53 3.34 -2.35 -13.44
N ILE A 54 2.65 -2.63 -12.33
CA ILE A 54 2.17 -1.59 -11.42
C ILE A 54 2.67 -1.83 -9.99
N SER A 55 2.95 -0.74 -9.27
CA SER A 55 3.10 -0.80 -7.82
C SER A 55 1.73 -0.98 -7.14
N SER A 56 1.73 -1.21 -5.84
CA SER A 56 0.56 -0.95 -5.01
C SER A 56 0.30 0.55 -4.88
N ALA A 57 -0.92 0.91 -4.47
CA ALA A 57 -1.24 2.28 -4.15
C ALA A 57 -0.64 2.71 -2.81
N PHE A 58 -0.04 3.90 -2.79
CA PHE A 58 0.56 4.53 -1.62
C PHE A 58 0.03 5.95 -1.43
N PRO A 59 0.09 6.51 -0.22
CA PRO A 59 -0.51 7.81 0.01
C PRO A 59 0.32 8.97 -0.53
N TYR A 60 -0.36 10.05 -0.93
CA TYR A 60 0.24 11.36 -1.17
C TYR A 60 -0.54 12.45 -0.44
N LYS A 61 0.11 13.59 -0.25
CA LYS A 61 -0.57 14.82 0.17
C LYS A 61 -0.15 16.00 -0.69
N LYS A 62 -1.02 17.00 -0.82
CA LYS A 62 -0.70 18.26 -1.46
C LYS A 62 -0.14 19.24 -0.43
N TRP A 63 0.98 19.86 -0.76
CA TRP A 63 1.68 20.81 0.10
C TRP A 63 2.14 21.99 -0.74
N LYS A 64 1.68 23.21 -0.39
CA LYS A 64 2.01 24.45 -1.13
C LYS A 64 1.84 24.35 -2.66
N GLY A 65 0.83 23.59 -3.11
CA GLY A 65 0.52 23.39 -4.53
C GLY A 65 1.15 22.14 -5.17
N GLU A 66 2.15 21.52 -4.53
CA GLU A 66 2.84 20.34 -5.04
C GLU A 66 2.26 19.05 -4.43
N ARG A 67 2.21 17.96 -5.21
CA ARG A 67 1.87 16.62 -4.71
C ARG A 67 3.14 15.95 -4.19
N LEU A 68 3.12 15.54 -2.92
CA LEU A 68 4.23 14.85 -2.26
C LEU A 68 3.88 13.37 -2.09
N PRO A 69 4.52 12.46 -2.84
CA PRO A 69 4.30 11.03 -2.70
C PRO A 69 5.07 10.48 -1.49
N PHE A 70 4.45 9.53 -0.80
CA PHE A 70 5.06 8.79 0.30
C PHE A 70 5.17 7.30 -0.04
N PHE A 71 6.29 6.70 0.35
CA PHE A 71 6.67 5.33 0.00
C PHE A 71 6.77 4.47 1.27
N PRO A 72 6.63 3.14 1.15
CA PRO A 72 6.73 2.25 2.29
C PRO A 72 8.12 2.31 2.95
N ASN A 73 8.14 2.34 4.28
CA ASN A 73 9.36 2.27 5.08
C ASN A 73 9.92 0.84 5.11
N LEU A 74 11.21 0.69 4.76
CA LEU A 74 11.92 -0.59 4.68
C LEU A 74 12.52 -1.03 6.02
N LEU A 75 12.63 -0.11 6.98
CA LEU A 75 13.35 -0.30 8.25
C LEU A 75 12.37 -0.66 9.37
N ARG A 76 11.64 -1.76 9.22
CA ARG A 76 10.75 -2.30 10.27
C ARG A 76 11.51 -3.26 11.18
N VAL A 77 12.60 -2.79 11.80
CA VAL A 77 13.37 -3.60 12.75
C VAL A 77 12.80 -3.39 14.16
N ALA A 78 12.84 -4.44 14.98
CA ALA A 78 12.52 -4.32 16.39
C ALA A 78 13.65 -3.54 17.09
N PRO A 79 13.35 -2.63 18.03
CA PRO A 79 14.39 -1.92 18.75
C PRO A 79 15.32 -2.89 19.48
N GLU A 80 16.62 -2.75 19.26
CA GLU A 80 17.63 -3.42 20.07
C GLU A 80 17.67 -2.77 21.46
N ILE A 81 17.60 -3.59 22.51
CA ILE A 81 17.73 -3.16 23.90
C ILE A 81 19.04 -3.75 24.43
N ASP A 82 19.94 -2.88 24.89
CA ASP A 82 21.16 -3.34 25.56
C ASP A 82 20.79 -3.80 26.99
N PRO A 83 21.13 -5.05 27.38
CA PRO A 83 20.90 -5.54 28.74
C PRO A 83 21.58 -4.69 29.84
N ASN A 84 22.57 -3.88 29.47
CA ASN A 84 23.29 -2.99 30.39
C ASN A 84 22.69 -1.57 30.47
N ASP A 85 21.69 -1.25 29.66
CA ASP A 85 20.99 0.04 29.77
C ASP A 85 20.29 0.16 31.12
N ASP A 86 20.38 1.35 31.74
CA ASP A 86 19.52 1.70 32.87
C ASP A 86 18.03 1.59 32.48
N VAL A 87 17.17 1.24 33.44
CA VAL A 87 15.73 0.99 33.20
C VAL A 87 15.05 2.17 32.50
N ASP A 88 15.37 3.41 32.88
CA ASP A 88 14.76 4.59 32.26
C ASP A 88 15.24 4.79 30.82
N VAL A 89 16.50 4.48 30.54
CA VAL A 89 17.11 4.55 29.20
C VAL A 89 16.50 3.46 28.31
N ALA A 90 16.43 2.23 28.81
CA ALA A 90 15.82 1.11 28.11
C ALA A 90 14.34 1.39 27.77
N LEU A 91 13.58 1.94 28.73
CA LEU A 91 12.18 2.31 28.51
C LEU A 91 12.03 3.43 27.47
N LYS A 92 12.92 4.43 27.47
CA LYS A 92 12.95 5.49 26.45
C LYS A 92 13.23 4.91 25.06
N LYS A 93 14.29 4.09 24.92
CA LYS A 93 14.65 3.40 23.66
C LYS A 93 13.50 2.55 23.13
N TYR A 94 12.90 1.72 23.99
CA TYR A 94 11.75 0.88 23.61
C TYR A 94 10.56 1.71 23.09
N ARG A 95 10.20 2.80 23.78
CA ARG A 95 9.10 3.67 23.35
C ARG A 95 9.35 4.34 22.00
N LEU A 96 10.60 4.71 21.73
CA LEU A 96 11.00 5.32 20.45
C LEU A 96 11.05 4.29 19.34
N GLY A 97 11.63 3.11 19.58
CA GLY A 97 11.60 2.01 18.65
C GLY A 97 10.17 1.60 18.27
N LYS A 98 9.24 1.59 19.23
CA LYS A 98 7.81 1.35 18.95
C LYS A 98 7.17 2.46 18.10
N LYS A 99 7.66 3.70 18.16
CA LYS A 99 7.20 4.77 17.28
C LYS A 99 7.81 4.63 15.89
N LEU A 100 9.09 4.29 15.82
CA LEU A 100 9.82 4.04 14.57
C LEU A 100 9.20 2.88 13.79
N SER A 101 8.87 1.77 14.45
CA SER A 101 8.21 0.62 13.82
C SER A 101 6.80 0.92 13.32
N LYS A 102 6.19 2.02 13.78
CA LYS A 102 4.90 2.55 13.30
C LYS A 102 5.05 3.58 12.18
N ILE A 103 6.26 4.03 11.84
CA ILE A 103 6.47 4.85 10.65
C ILE A 103 6.32 3.92 9.45
N GLU A 104 5.15 3.97 8.84
CA GLU A 104 4.85 3.19 7.64
C GLU A 104 5.32 3.87 6.36
N TRP A 105 5.41 5.20 6.38
CA TRP A 105 5.52 6.04 5.19
C TRP A 105 6.70 7.00 5.28
N LEU A 106 7.48 7.09 4.22
CA LEU A 106 8.60 8.02 4.06
C LEU A 106 8.33 8.95 2.88
N SER A 107 8.67 10.23 3.02
CA SER A 107 8.62 11.16 1.88
C SER A 107 9.52 10.67 0.75
N LYS A 108 9.25 11.06 -0.51
CA LYS A 108 10.13 10.77 -1.66
C LYS A 108 11.61 11.02 -1.35
N SER A 109 11.93 12.16 -0.72
CA SER A 109 13.32 12.54 -0.43
C SER A 109 14.00 11.60 0.59
N GLN A 110 13.26 11.18 1.62
CA GLN A 110 13.75 10.22 2.62
C GLN A 110 13.88 8.83 1.99
N PHE A 111 12.88 8.42 1.19
CA PHE A 111 12.90 7.15 0.49
C PHE A 111 14.09 7.04 -0.47
N GLU A 112 14.38 8.07 -1.25
CA GLU A 112 15.55 8.12 -2.14
C GLU A 112 16.88 8.05 -1.38
N LYS A 113 17.01 8.75 -0.24
CA LYS A 113 18.19 8.62 0.62
C LYS A 113 18.34 7.19 1.16
N MET A 114 17.22 6.57 1.55
CA MET A 114 17.22 5.17 2.00
C MET A 114 17.61 4.21 0.88
N LEU A 115 17.11 4.41 -0.36
CA LEU A 115 17.51 3.61 -1.53
C LEU A 115 19.01 3.67 -1.77
N ARG A 116 19.65 4.81 -1.56
CA ARG A 116 21.11 4.98 -1.72
C ARG A 116 21.93 4.53 -0.50
N GLY A 117 21.28 4.12 0.59
CA GLY A 117 21.94 3.75 1.84
C GLY A 117 22.55 4.95 2.58
N GLU A 118 21.95 6.13 2.39
CA GLU A 118 22.27 7.42 3.03
C GLU A 118 21.34 7.75 4.21
N LEU A 119 20.27 6.98 4.40
CA LEU A 119 19.35 7.08 5.52
C LEU A 119 19.30 5.75 6.25
N SER A 120 19.73 5.75 7.51
CA SER A 120 19.72 4.59 8.40
C SER A 120 18.56 4.64 9.40
N GLU A 121 18.37 3.55 10.12
CA GLU A 121 17.41 3.46 11.23
C GLU A 121 17.76 4.47 12.34
N ASP A 122 19.04 4.58 12.67
CA ASP A 122 19.55 5.53 13.66
C ASP A 122 19.24 6.98 13.29
N ASP A 123 19.30 7.34 12.01
CA ASP A 123 18.98 8.69 11.54
C ASP A 123 17.49 9.01 11.72
N LEU A 124 16.62 8.04 11.43
CA LEU A 124 15.18 8.17 11.69
C LEU A 124 14.89 8.25 13.20
N LEU A 125 15.56 7.42 14.01
CA LEU A 125 15.42 7.41 15.46
C LEU A 125 15.85 8.75 16.07
N ARG A 126 16.98 9.32 15.61
CA ARG A 126 17.45 10.66 16.02
C ARG A 126 16.42 11.74 15.68
N THR A 127 15.83 11.68 14.49
CA THR A 127 14.78 12.63 14.09
C THR A 127 13.56 12.53 15.02
N LEU A 128 13.11 11.30 15.32
CA LEU A 128 12.00 11.06 16.26
C LEU A 128 12.32 11.50 17.70
N LEU A 129 13.57 11.32 18.13
CA LEU A 129 14.08 11.76 19.43
C LEU A 129 13.98 13.28 19.55
N ASP A 130 14.51 14.00 18.57
CA ASP A 130 14.47 15.47 18.52
C ASP A 130 13.04 16.00 18.56
N GLU A 131 12.12 15.38 17.81
CA GLU A 131 10.71 15.74 17.83
C GLU A 131 10.04 15.46 19.17
N TYR A 132 10.36 14.31 19.79
CA TYR A 132 9.84 13.96 21.10
C TYR A 132 10.29 14.95 22.18
N GLU A 133 11.55 15.36 22.15
CA GLU A 133 12.12 16.32 23.10
C GLU A 133 11.51 17.71 22.91
N LYS A 134 11.38 18.20 21.66
CA LYS A 134 10.68 19.46 21.36
C LYS A 134 9.21 19.45 21.81
N LYS A 135 8.51 18.31 21.62
CA LYS A 135 7.12 18.15 22.09
C LYS A 135 7.03 18.21 23.62
N LYS A 136 7.98 17.60 24.33
CA LYS A 136 8.05 17.61 25.79
C LYS A 136 8.31 19.03 26.31
N GLU A 137 9.31 19.72 25.76
CA GLU A 137 9.65 21.10 26.12
C GLU A 137 8.46 22.05 25.91
N HIS A 138 7.78 21.97 24.76
CA HIS A 138 6.62 22.80 24.49
C HIS A 138 5.47 22.53 25.48
N SER A 139 5.21 21.26 25.81
CA SER A 139 4.20 20.87 26.79
C SER A 139 4.51 21.44 28.18
N GLU A 140 5.77 21.34 28.62
CA GLU A 140 6.21 21.88 29.91
C GLU A 140 6.11 23.42 29.95
N GLN A 141 6.56 24.11 28.90
CA GLN A 141 6.44 25.57 28.79
C GLN A 141 4.97 26.04 28.82
N ARG A 142 4.07 25.31 28.16
CA ARG A 142 2.62 25.62 28.17
C ARG A 142 1.99 25.34 29.52
N LYS A 143 2.33 24.22 30.17
CA LYS A 143 1.84 23.87 31.51
C LYS A 143 2.30 24.86 32.57
N ARG A 144 3.51 25.42 32.46
CA ARG A 144 3.98 26.52 33.31
C ARG A 144 3.09 27.77 33.20
N ARG A 145 2.53 28.05 32.02
CA ARG A 145 1.63 29.19 31.79
C ARG A 145 0.17 28.87 32.11
N ASN A 146 -0.27 27.64 31.87
CA ASN A 146 -1.61 27.15 32.16
C ASN A 146 -1.54 25.66 32.55
N PRO A 147 -1.66 25.32 33.85
CA PRO A 147 -1.57 23.94 34.33
C PRO A 147 -2.58 22.97 33.70
N ASN A 148 -3.73 23.51 33.24
CA ASN A 148 -4.80 22.75 32.60
C ASN A 148 -4.67 22.68 31.07
N PHE A 149 -3.53 23.07 30.49
CA PHE A 149 -3.32 22.99 29.04
C PHE A 149 -3.38 21.54 28.54
N LYS A 150 -4.39 21.25 27.71
CA LYS A 150 -4.59 19.97 27.01
C LYS A 150 -4.37 20.08 25.50
N GLY A 151 -3.60 21.07 25.03
CA GLY A 151 -3.35 21.25 23.61
C GLY A 151 -2.25 20.33 23.10
N ASP A 152 -2.43 19.79 21.90
CA ASP A 152 -1.40 19.02 21.23
C ASP A 152 -0.29 19.92 20.67
N TYR A 153 0.94 19.43 20.76
CA TYR A 153 2.06 20.03 20.06
C TYR A 153 1.89 19.81 18.56
N ARG A 154 1.83 20.91 17.81
CA ARG A 154 1.93 20.90 16.34
C ARG A 154 3.30 21.43 15.94
N PRO A 155 4.09 20.67 15.17
CA PRO A 155 5.37 21.16 14.68
C PRO A 155 5.13 22.39 13.79
N LYS A 156 5.96 23.42 13.98
CA LYS A 156 5.94 24.62 13.11
C LYS A 156 7.04 24.58 12.03
N ASN A 157 7.95 23.62 12.12
CA ASN A 157 9.04 23.48 11.17
C ASN A 157 8.47 23.01 9.83
N GLU A 158 8.66 23.79 8.77
CA GLU A 158 8.17 23.47 7.43
C GLU A 158 8.75 22.15 6.90
N GLU A 159 10.01 21.83 7.23
CA GLU A 159 10.64 20.58 6.78
C GLU A 159 9.99 19.36 7.43
N VAL A 160 9.65 19.46 8.71
CA VAL A 160 8.90 18.41 9.42
C VAL A 160 7.53 18.26 8.80
N LEU A 161 6.77 19.36 8.67
CA LEU A 161 5.43 19.35 8.09
C LEU A 161 5.41 18.80 6.65
N LYS A 162 6.43 19.11 5.84
CA LYS A 162 6.59 18.58 4.48
C LYS A 162 6.77 17.06 4.48
N ASN A 163 7.52 16.53 5.45
CA ASN A 163 7.86 15.12 5.55
C ASN A 163 6.86 14.29 6.38
N THR A 164 5.92 14.92 7.09
CA THR A 164 4.83 14.20 7.78
C THR A 164 3.92 13.52 6.75
N PRO A 165 3.73 12.20 6.77
CA PRO A 165 2.78 11.53 5.89
C PRO A 165 1.32 11.89 6.23
N PRO A 166 0.38 11.76 5.29
CA PRO A 166 -1.04 11.79 5.63
C PRO A 166 -1.40 10.58 6.51
N GLU A 167 -2.38 10.77 7.39
CA GLU A 167 -2.89 9.73 8.29
C GLU A 167 -4.03 8.96 7.63
N ARG A 168 -4.00 7.63 7.79
CA ARG A 168 -5.11 6.75 7.43
C ARG A 168 -6.14 6.76 8.55
N HIS A 169 -7.39 6.98 8.18
CA HIS A 169 -8.54 6.84 9.07
C HIS A 169 -9.39 5.67 8.61
N ASP A 170 -9.73 4.79 9.55
CA ASP A 170 -10.67 3.70 9.34
C ASP A 170 -11.92 3.95 10.19
N HIS A 171 -13.07 4.09 9.54
CA HIS A 171 -14.35 4.27 10.22
C HIS A 171 -15.24 3.05 10.01
N SER A 172 -15.52 2.36 11.10
CA SER A 172 -16.44 1.22 11.10
C SER A 172 -17.86 1.73 11.31
N MET A 173 -18.68 1.71 10.25
CA MET A 173 -20.08 2.11 10.29
C MET A 173 -20.97 0.91 10.58
N THR A 174 -21.86 1.02 11.56
CA THR A 174 -22.89 0.01 11.81
C THR A 174 -24.05 0.17 10.83
N HIS A 175 -24.41 -0.93 10.18
CA HIS A 175 -25.56 -1.06 9.28
C HIS A 175 -26.49 -2.17 9.77
N ASN A 176 -27.73 -2.15 9.29
CA ASN A 176 -28.69 -3.23 9.48
C ASN A 176 -29.38 -3.57 8.16
N THR A 177 -29.73 -4.85 7.99
CA THR A 177 -30.63 -5.25 6.91
C THR A 177 -32.07 -4.93 7.32
N ILE A 178 -32.78 -4.13 6.54
CA ILE A 178 -34.15 -3.71 6.85
C ILE A 178 -35.15 -4.74 6.31
N ASP A 179 -36.06 -5.20 7.19
CA ASP A 179 -37.26 -5.94 6.80
C ASP A 179 -38.23 -4.96 6.12
N ARG A 180 -38.42 -5.13 4.80
CA ARG A 180 -39.26 -4.22 4.01
C ARG A 180 -40.76 -4.31 4.33
N LEU A 181 -41.22 -5.40 4.96
CA LEU A 181 -42.62 -5.55 5.36
C LEU A 181 -42.88 -4.93 6.73
N ARG A 182 -41.96 -5.14 7.68
CA ARG A 182 -42.12 -4.69 9.07
C ARG A 182 -41.50 -3.32 9.35
N GLY A 183 -40.61 -2.85 8.49
CA GLY A 183 -39.87 -1.59 8.67
C GLY A 183 -38.80 -1.61 9.77
N GLY A 184 -38.61 -2.76 10.43
CA GLY A 184 -37.57 -2.98 11.45
C GLY A 184 -36.33 -3.69 10.89
N THR A 185 -35.40 -4.06 11.77
CA THR A 185 -34.27 -4.92 11.40
C THR A 185 -34.77 -6.32 11.05
N LEU A 186 -34.31 -6.86 9.92
CA LEU A 186 -34.57 -8.24 9.51
C LEU A 186 -34.02 -9.19 10.57
N SER A 187 -34.85 -10.14 10.98
CA SER A 187 -34.46 -11.22 11.90
C SER A 187 -34.39 -12.52 11.12
N LEU A 188 -33.22 -13.15 11.12
CA LEU A 188 -33.00 -14.47 10.52
C LEU A 188 -32.47 -15.44 11.59
N PRO A 189 -32.80 -16.74 11.50
CA PRO A 189 -32.17 -17.74 12.35
C PRO A 189 -30.66 -17.74 12.15
N ASP A 190 -29.89 -17.75 13.24
CA ASP A 190 -28.45 -17.94 13.21
C ASP A 190 -28.07 -19.42 13.05
N ALA A 191 -26.77 -19.74 13.18
CA ALA A 191 -26.28 -21.13 13.08
C ALA A 191 -26.83 -22.06 14.18
N ALA A 192 -27.32 -21.51 15.29
CA ALA A 192 -27.97 -22.26 16.38
C ALA A 192 -29.50 -22.33 16.22
N GLY A 193 -30.06 -21.67 15.20
CA GLY A 193 -31.50 -21.59 14.95
C GLY A 193 -32.22 -20.49 15.74
N GLU A 194 -31.49 -19.64 16.46
CA GLU A 194 -32.08 -18.52 17.21
C GLU A 194 -32.24 -17.29 16.32
N LEU A 195 -33.33 -16.55 16.49
CA LEU A 195 -33.59 -15.34 15.70
C LEU A 195 -32.60 -14.24 16.08
N SER A 196 -31.75 -13.86 15.13
CA SER A 196 -30.75 -12.80 15.29
C SER A 196 -31.05 -11.62 14.37
N GLY A 197 -30.85 -10.41 14.90
CA GLY A 197 -30.93 -9.19 14.11
C GLY A 197 -29.75 -9.09 13.15
N GLN A 198 -30.03 -8.78 11.88
CA GLN A 198 -29.03 -8.70 10.82
C GLN A 198 -28.25 -7.36 10.86
N LEU A 199 -27.52 -7.12 11.95
CA LEU A 199 -26.58 -6.00 12.09
C LEU A 199 -25.21 -6.40 11.53
N PHE A 200 -24.57 -5.49 10.80
CA PHE A 200 -23.22 -5.69 10.28
C PHE A 200 -22.44 -4.39 10.27
N HIS A 201 -21.13 -4.49 10.12
CA HIS A 201 -20.25 -3.33 10.01
C HIS A 201 -19.72 -3.20 8.59
N ALA A 202 -19.72 -1.98 8.06
CA ALA A 202 -19.03 -1.62 6.82
C ALA A 202 -17.88 -0.66 7.17
N ASN A 203 -16.67 -0.99 6.74
CA ASN A 203 -15.51 -0.14 6.99
C ASN A 203 -15.34 0.84 5.84
N ASP A 204 -15.09 2.10 6.18
CA ASP A 204 -14.76 3.16 5.24
C ASP A 204 -13.41 3.76 5.59
N THR A 205 -12.52 3.84 4.60
CA THR A 205 -11.15 4.28 4.80
C THR A 205 -10.83 5.51 3.97
N TRP A 206 -10.18 6.49 4.57
CA TRP A 206 -9.71 7.69 3.88
C TRP A 206 -8.40 8.19 4.46
N TRP A 207 -7.76 9.10 3.73
CA TRP A 207 -6.50 9.71 4.11
C TRP A 207 -6.71 11.18 4.40
N ALA A 208 -6.11 11.72 5.45
CA ALA A 208 -6.18 13.15 5.77
C ALA A 208 -4.80 13.67 6.16
N ASN A 209 -4.51 14.93 5.86
CA ASN A 209 -3.28 15.54 6.32
C ASN A 209 -3.47 15.97 7.79
N PRO A 210 -2.66 15.45 8.75
CA PRO A 210 -2.87 15.73 10.17
C PRO A 210 -2.72 17.21 10.54
N ASP A 211 -1.97 17.96 9.73
CA ASP A 211 -1.66 19.36 10.00
C ASP A 211 -2.62 20.35 9.32
N ASP A 212 -3.32 19.93 8.27
CA ASP A 212 -4.25 20.75 7.47
C ASP A 212 -5.35 19.86 6.88
N ASP A 213 -6.53 19.88 7.50
CA ASP A 213 -7.69 19.08 7.12
C ASP A 213 -8.25 19.43 5.73
N LYS A 214 -7.88 20.59 5.18
CA LYS A 214 -8.29 21.04 3.84
C LYS A 214 -7.29 20.66 2.76
N ALA A 215 -6.10 20.21 3.13
CA ALA A 215 -5.09 19.81 2.15
C ALA A 215 -5.55 18.55 1.43
N GLU A 216 -5.49 18.58 0.10
CA GLU A 216 -5.84 17.43 -0.73
C GLU A 216 -4.90 16.26 -0.42
N THR A 217 -5.46 15.13 -0.07
CA THR A 217 -4.78 13.85 0.14
C THR A 217 -5.35 12.82 -0.83
N GLY A 218 -4.55 11.84 -1.17
CA GLY A 218 -5.01 10.76 -2.04
C GLY A 218 -4.02 9.62 -2.09
N LEU A 219 -4.19 8.79 -3.11
CA LEU A 219 -3.33 7.64 -3.37
C LEU A 219 -2.61 7.83 -4.70
N PHE A 220 -1.47 7.18 -4.88
CA PHE A 220 -0.82 7.07 -6.17
C PHE A 220 -0.29 5.66 -6.36
N PHE A 221 -0.13 5.22 -7.59
CA PHE A 221 0.66 4.04 -7.91
C PHE A 221 1.60 4.35 -9.08
N LEU A 222 2.68 3.58 -9.16
CA LEU A 222 3.65 3.67 -10.23
C LEU A 222 3.34 2.66 -11.32
N VAL A 223 3.68 3.01 -12.54
CA VAL A 223 3.53 2.15 -13.72
C VAL A 223 4.82 2.15 -14.50
N GLU A 224 5.32 0.96 -14.81
CA GLU A 224 6.46 0.78 -15.71
C GLU A 224 6.01 -0.05 -16.91
N GLY A 225 6.12 0.52 -18.10
CA GLY A 225 5.71 -0.06 -19.37
C GLY A 225 5.95 0.94 -20.49
N SER A 226 5.67 0.54 -21.73
CA SER A 226 5.79 1.48 -22.86
C SER A 226 4.72 2.58 -22.77
N ASP A 227 5.06 3.79 -23.21
CA ASP A 227 4.12 4.92 -23.27
C ASP A 227 2.87 4.56 -24.09
N GLU A 228 3.05 3.81 -25.19
CA GLU A 228 1.95 3.35 -26.02
C GLU A 228 0.94 2.50 -25.23
N GLN A 229 1.41 1.52 -24.45
CA GLN A 229 0.52 0.68 -23.64
C GLN A 229 -0.13 1.45 -22.50
N ILE A 230 0.57 2.42 -21.91
CA ILE A 230 0.00 3.26 -20.85
C ILE A 230 -1.11 4.16 -21.42
N GLU A 231 -0.88 4.81 -22.56
CA GLU A 231 -1.84 5.74 -23.16
C GLU A 231 -3.02 5.05 -23.84
N ASN A 232 -2.79 3.92 -24.53
CA ASN A 232 -3.81 3.26 -25.34
C ASN A 232 -4.57 2.16 -24.61
N LEU A 233 -4.02 1.59 -23.54
CA LEU A 233 -4.66 0.51 -22.78
C LEU A 233 -5.00 0.94 -21.35
N LEU A 234 -4.02 1.40 -20.57
CA LEU A 234 -4.23 1.72 -19.16
C LEU A 234 -5.07 3.00 -18.96
N ALA A 235 -4.76 4.10 -19.64
CA ALA A 235 -5.46 5.37 -19.44
C ALA A 235 -6.96 5.32 -19.78
N PRO A 236 -7.42 4.66 -20.88
CA PRO A 236 -8.85 4.44 -21.12
C PRO A 236 -9.52 3.63 -20.02
N VAL A 237 -8.85 2.59 -19.52
CA VAL A 237 -9.35 1.78 -18.40
C VAL A 237 -9.48 2.62 -17.14
N LEU A 238 -8.50 3.45 -16.80
CA LEU A 238 -8.58 4.33 -15.64
C LEU A 238 -9.70 5.37 -15.76
N ARG A 239 -9.93 5.95 -16.96
CA ARG A 239 -11.08 6.83 -17.23
C ARG A 239 -12.41 6.14 -16.96
N PHE A 240 -12.51 4.88 -17.34
CA PHE A 240 -13.69 4.09 -17.05
C PHE A 240 -13.83 3.77 -15.55
N LEU A 241 -12.75 3.39 -14.90
CA LEU A 241 -12.74 3.08 -13.46
C LEU A 241 -12.98 4.32 -12.59
N GLU A 242 -12.68 5.52 -13.05
CA GLU A 242 -13.09 6.77 -12.41
C GLU A 242 -14.62 6.87 -12.26
N HIS A 243 -15.39 6.31 -13.19
CA HIS A 243 -16.85 6.24 -13.13
C HIS A 243 -17.39 4.96 -12.48
N TRP A 244 -16.57 3.93 -12.31
CA TRP A 244 -17.02 2.66 -11.74
C TRP A 244 -16.56 2.44 -10.29
N GLY A 245 -15.48 3.11 -9.88
CA GLY A 245 -14.79 2.87 -8.62
C GLY A 245 -13.96 1.58 -8.59
N ILE A 246 -13.14 1.45 -7.56
CA ILE A 246 -12.26 0.30 -7.30
C ILE A 246 -12.67 -0.38 -5.99
N GLY A 247 -12.70 -1.72 -5.97
CA GLY A 247 -12.92 -2.51 -4.75
C GLY A 247 -14.39 -2.83 -4.45
N ALA A 248 -14.66 -3.12 -3.17
CA ALA A 248 -16.00 -3.43 -2.67
C ALA A 248 -16.90 -2.17 -2.59
N ASP A 249 -18.22 -2.40 -2.53
CA ASP A 249 -19.26 -1.38 -2.30
C ASP A 249 -19.27 -0.20 -3.28
N ARG A 250 -18.79 -0.44 -4.51
CA ARG A 250 -18.87 0.52 -5.63
C ARG A 250 -20.30 0.98 -5.91
N THR A 251 -21.28 0.09 -5.81
CA THR A 251 -22.70 0.41 -5.98
C THR A 251 -23.26 1.31 -4.87
N ALA A 252 -22.63 1.33 -3.70
CA ALA A 252 -22.94 2.22 -2.59
C ALA A 252 -22.12 3.52 -2.61
N GLY A 253 -21.40 3.79 -3.71
CA GLY A 253 -20.65 5.04 -3.87
C GLY A 253 -19.22 4.99 -3.34
N LYS A 254 -18.63 3.81 -3.10
CA LYS A 254 -17.25 3.68 -2.58
C LYS A 254 -16.21 3.47 -3.70
N GLY A 255 -14.96 3.82 -3.40
CA GLY A 255 -13.82 3.61 -4.28
C GLY A 255 -13.74 4.50 -5.52
N PHE A 256 -14.54 5.57 -5.62
CA PHE A 256 -14.49 6.55 -6.72
C PHE A 256 -13.31 7.50 -6.55
N PHE A 257 -12.73 7.92 -7.68
CA PHE A 257 -11.55 8.76 -7.72
C PHE A 257 -11.49 9.57 -9.01
N LYS A 258 -10.68 10.63 -9.04
CA LYS A 258 -10.16 11.25 -10.27
C LYS A 258 -8.70 10.84 -10.41
N PHE A 259 -8.18 10.80 -11.62
CA PHE A 259 -6.77 10.50 -11.81
C PHE A 259 -6.07 11.41 -12.80
N GLU A 260 -4.75 11.50 -12.63
CA GLU A 260 -3.83 12.15 -13.55
C GLU A 260 -2.59 11.27 -13.71
N ILE A 261 -2.06 11.19 -14.93
CA ILE A 261 -0.84 10.42 -15.23
C ILE A 261 0.26 11.41 -15.58
N GLU A 262 1.42 11.26 -14.95
CA GLU A 262 2.58 12.12 -15.16
C GLU A 262 3.85 11.27 -15.31
N ASP A 263 4.85 11.80 -16.01
CA ASP A 263 6.18 11.18 -16.02
C ASP A 263 6.82 11.28 -14.64
N PHE A 264 7.47 10.20 -14.22
CA PHE A 264 8.00 10.11 -12.87
C PHE A 264 9.37 9.44 -12.81
N SER A 265 10.23 9.98 -11.96
CA SER A 265 11.56 9.43 -11.69
C SER A 265 11.83 9.37 -10.20
N ILE A 266 12.56 8.33 -9.81
CA ILE A 266 13.09 8.12 -8.45
C ILE A 266 14.60 7.99 -8.60
N ALA A 267 15.34 8.69 -7.75
CA ALA A 267 16.79 8.63 -7.71
C ALA A 267 17.28 7.31 -7.08
N GLU A 268 17.48 6.30 -7.92
CA GLU A 268 18.04 5.00 -7.56
C GLU A 268 19.58 4.99 -7.55
N PRO A 269 20.21 4.12 -6.74
CA PRO A 269 21.65 3.91 -6.78
C PRO A 269 22.09 3.20 -8.07
N THR A 270 23.23 3.63 -8.62
CA THR A 270 23.85 3.01 -9.81
C THR A 270 24.54 1.68 -9.49
N ASP A 271 25.15 1.56 -8.31
CA ASP A 271 25.86 0.35 -7.84
C ASP A 271 25.07 -0.35 -6.74
N SER A 272 23.90 -0.89 -7.12
CA SER A 272 22.99 -1.57 -6.19
C SER A 272 23.42 -3.00 -5.86
N ASN A 273 23.33 -3.35 -4.57
CA ASN A 273 23.57 -4.70 -4.06
C ASN A 273 22.26 -5.45 -3.72
N ALA A 274 21.12 -4.77 -3.72
CA ALA A 274 19.81 -5.32 -3.40
C ALA A 274 18.71 -4.67 -4.24
N LEU A 275 17.50 -5.22 -4.12
CA LEU A 275 16.27 -4.74 -4.71
C LEU A 275 15.21 -4.57 -3.62
N VAL A 276 14.30 -3.61 -3.80
CA VAL A 276 13.09 -3.47 -2.98
C VAL A 276 11.86 -3.57 -3.86
N ASN A 277 10.82 -4.27 -3.40
CA ASN A 277 9.54 -4.33 -4.11
C ASN A 277 8.55 -3.26 -3.64
N LEU A 278 7.77 -2.72 -4.58
CA LEU A 278 6.66 -1.79 -4.33
C LEU A 278 5.29 -2.40 -4.68
N SER A 279 5.20 -3.71 -4.86
CA SER A 279 3.94 -4.43 -5.10
C SER A 279 3.94 -5.77 -4.38
N LEU A 280 2.76 -6.35 -4.19
CA LEU A 280 2.62 -7.75 -3.79
C LEU A 280 3.33 -8.65 -4.81
N PHE A 281 4.26 -9.47 -4.32
CA PHE A 281 5.20 -10.21 -5.15
C PHE A 281 5.14 -11.72 -4.86
N ILE A 282 5.06 -12.53 -5.92
CA ILE A 282 5.23 -13.99 -5.87
C ILE A 282 6.46 -14.36 -6.70
N PRO A 283 7.42 -15.11 -6.14
CA PRO A 283 8.57 -15.60 -6.88
C PRO A 283 8.18 -16.39 -8.13
N ARG A 284 9.02 -16.30 -9.16
CA ARG A 284 8.82 -16.95 -10.45
C ARG A 284 8.81 -18.48 -10.32
N ASP A 285 9.76 -19.00 -9.56
CA ASP A 285 10.02 -20.43 -9.42
C ASP A 285 10.68 -20.74 -8.06
N GLU A 286 10.87 -22.03 -7.79
CA GLU A 286 11.49 -22.51 -6.56
C GLU A 286 12.96 -22.06 -6.42
N ASN A 287 13.69 -21.89 -7.52
CA ASN A 287 15.08 -21.43 -7.46
C ASN A 287 15.15 -20.00 -6.92
N GLN A 288 14.28 -19.11 -7.41
CA GLN A 288 14.17 -17.76 -6.88
C GLN A 288 13.77 -17.76 -5.40
N LEU A 289 12.91 -18.69 -4.98
CA LEU A 289 12.52 -18.81 -3.58
C LEU A 289 13.70 -19.25 -2.70
N VAL A 290 14.49 -20.24 -3.12
CA VAL A 290 15.69 -20.71 -2.41
C VAL A 290 16.74 -19.59 -2.30
N GLU A 291 16.90 -18.76 -3.33
CA GLU A 291 17.80 -17.60 -3.28
C GLU A 291 17.34 -16.56 -2.27
N ILE A 292 16.03 -16.29 -2.19
CA ILE A 292 15.45 -15.41 -1.18
C ILE A 292 15.64 -16.01 0.21
N GLU A 293 15.42 -17.31 0.40
CA GLU A 293 15.63 -18.01 1.67
C GLU A 293 17.10 -17.96 2.12
N ASN A 294 18.04 -18.11 1.20
CA ASN A 294 19.47 -17.98 1.49
C ASN A 294 19.84 -16.53 1.87
N ALA A 295 19.19 -15.53 1.28
CA ALA A 295 19.39 -14.11 1.60
C ALA A 295 18.55 -13.62 2.80
N ALA A 296 17.53 -14.38 3.23
CA ALA A 296 16.59 -14.03 4.30
C ALA A 296 17.29 -13.65 5.62
N ARG A 297 18.47 -14.23 5.89
CA ARG A 297 19.26 -13.93 7.09
C ARG A 297 19.84 -12.51 7.11
N SER A 298 19.90 -11.82 5.97
CA SER A 298 20.50 -10.49 5.84
C SER A 298 19.57 -9.43 5.25
N MET A 299 18.38 -9.80 4.75
CA MET A 299 17.43 -8.89 4.10
C MET A 299 16.02 -9.05 4.69
N PRO A 300 15.38 -7.95 5.15
CA PRO A 300 14.05 -8.01 5.75
C PRO A 300 12.97 -8.20 4.68
N TYR A 301 11.96 -8.99 5.03
CA TYR A 301 10.74 -9.13 4.24
C TYR A 301 9.53 -9.36 5.15
N GLN A 302 8.35 -9.07 4.61
CA GLN A 302 7.09 -9.39 5.27
C GLN A 302 6.25 -10.26 4.34
N LEU A 303 5.63 -11.30 4.89
CA LEU A 303 4.71 -12.16 4.17
C LEU A 303 3.28 -11.70 4.41
N GLU A 304 2.49 -11.70 3.35
CA GLU A 304 1.08 -11.34 3.33
C GLU A 304 0.28 -12.54 2.80
N ASN A 305 -0.55 -13.14 3.66
CA ASN A 305 -1.52 -14.12 3.20
C ASN A 305 -2.74 -13.36 2.65
N ARG A 306 -3.12 -13.63 1.41
CA ARG A 306 -4.31 -13.05 0.79
C ARG A 306 -5.34 -14.12 0.48
N GLU A 307 -6.52 -13.89 1.04
CA GLU A 307 -7.73 -14.65 0.81
C GLU A 307 -8.80 -13.64 0.39
N CYS A 308 -9.46 -13.88 -0.74
CA CYS A 308 -10.49 -12.97 -1.21
C CYS A 308 -11.54 -13.66 -2.05
N MET A 309 -12.70 -13.01 -2.13
CA MET A 309 -13.75 -13.38 -3.08
C MET A 309 -13.37 -12.88 -4.47
N GLY A 310 -13.42 -13.79 -5.45
CA GLY A 310 -13.49 -13.46 -6.85
C GLY A 310 -14.94 -13.32 -7.32
N TRP A 311 -15.12 -12.68 -8.47
CA TRP A 311 -16.40 -12.61 -9.15
C TRP A 311 -16.29 -13.16 -10.56
N SER A 312 -17.32 -13.85 -11.02
CA SER A 312 -17.44 -14.37 -12.38
C SER A 312 -18.83 -14.08 -12.92
N ALA A 313 -19.08 -14.39 -14.20
CA ALA A 313 -20.41 -14.28 -14.78
C ALA A 313 -21.45 -15.19 -14.06
N THR A 314 -21.00 -16.27 -13.43
CA THR A 314 -21.86 -17.21 -12.69
C THR A 314 -21.98 -16.89 -11.20
N GLY A 315 -21.40 -15.78 -10.74
CA GLY A 315 -21.43 -15.33 -9.35
C GLY A 315 -20.07 -15.31 -8.66
N GLY A 316 -20.11 -15.06 -7.36
CA GLY A 316 -18.93 -15.01 -6.50
C GLY A 316 -18.35 -16.40 -6.22
N PHE A 317 -17.03 -16.46 -6.06
CA PHE A 317 -16.31 -17.67 -5.68
C PHE A 317 -15.15 -17.30 -4.74
N GLU A 318 -14.77 -18.23 -3.87
CA GLU A 318 -13.60 -18.04 -3.02
C GLU A 318 -12.32 -18.34 -3.80
N LYS A 319 -11.33 -17.44 -3.72
CA LYS A 319 -9.98 -17.73 -4.22
C LYS A 319 -9.24 -18.62 -3.23
N ASN A 320 -8.29 -19.40 -3.73
CA ASN A 320 -7.35 -20.11 -2.87
C ASN A 320 -6.47 -19.10 -2.13
N PRO A 321 -6.17 -19.32 -0.83
CA PRO A 321 -5.18 -18.52 -0.11
C PRO A 321 -3.84 -18.51 -0.85
N ALA A 322 -3.26 -17.33 -1.01
CA ALA A 322 -1.96 -17.16 -1.66
C ALA A 322 -1.06 -16.27 -0.82
N LEU A 323 0.20 -16.71 -0.66
CA LEU A 323 1.22 -16.02 0.12
C LEU A 323 2.07 -15.13 -0.79
N PHE A 324 2.12 -13.84 -0.45
CA PHE A 324 2.88 -12.83 -1.18
C PHE A 324 3.96 -12.24 -0.28
N PHE A 325 5.04 -11.75 -0.88
CA PHE A 325 5.88 -10.77 -0.22
C PHE A 325 5.20 -9.39 -0.28
N ALA A 326 5.09 -8.72 0.87
CA ALA A 326 4.51 -7.39 1.00
C ALA A 326 5.46 -6.32 0.46
N GLU A 327 4.91 -5.14 0.17
CA GLU A 327 5.65 -3.97 -0.29
C GLU A 327 6.68 -3.53 0.75
N GLY A 328 7.86 -3.14 0.28
CA GLY A 328 9.00 -2.78 1.11
C GLY A 328 9.85 -3.96 1.55
N SER A 329 9.58 -5.17 1.07
CA SER A 329 10.49 -6.31 1.25
C SER A 329 11.76 -6.15 0.40
N VAL A 330 12.88 -6.63 0.92
CA VAL A 330 14.21 -6.50 0.32
C VAL A 330 14.69 -7.86 -0.20
N PHE A 331 15.26 -7.85 -1.41
CA PHE A 331 15.69 -9.06 -2.12
C PHE A 331 17.10 -8.93 -2.68
N PRO A 332 17.83 -10.05 -2.84
CA PRO A 332 19.13 -10.04 -3.48
C PRO A 332 19.02 -9.68 -4.97
N LYS A 333 20.02 -8.97 -5.48
CA LYS A 333 20.13 -8.67 -6.91
C LYS A 333 20.64 -9.90 -7.65
N LEU A 334 19.73 -10.64 -8.28
CA LEU A 334 20.08 -11.83 -9.08
C LEU A 334 20.70 -11.45 -10.44
N SER A 335 21.59 -12.30 -10.93
CA SER A 335 22.17 -12.22 -12.27
C SER A 335 21.09 -12.36 -13.35
N GLY A 336 20.99 -11.35 -14.22
CA GLY A 336 20.00 -11.31 -15.31
C GLY A 336 19.16 -10.04 -15.30
N GLY A 337 19.71 -8.97 -15.87
CA GLY A 337 18.96 -7.82 -16.41
C GLY A 337 18.43 -6.79 -15.42
N ALA A 338 18.57 -5.52 -15.80
CA ALA A 338 18.00 -4.34 -15.16
C ALA A 338 16.48 -4.23 -15.38
N VAL A 339 15.74 -5.30 -15.10
CA VAL A 339 14.29 -5.33 -15.29
C VAL A 339 13.64 -4.84 -14.01
N ARG A 340 12.83 -3.77 -14.12
CA ARG A 340 12.05 -3.18 -13.01
C ARG A 340 10.90 -4.06 -12.52
N TRP A 341 10.82 -5.30 -12.99
CA TRP A 341 9.87 -6.28 -12.52
C TRP A 341 10.46 -7.68 -12.40
N ARG A 342 9.89 -8.45 -11.47
CA ARG A 342 10.19 -9.87 -11.25
C ARG A 342 8.93 -10.61 -10.83
N GLY A 343 8.97 -11.93 -10.85
CA GLY A 343 7.88 -12.78 -10.37
C GLY A 343 7.08 -13.38 -11.50
N ARG A 344 5.81 -13.69 -11.21
CA ARG A 344 4.92 -14.36 -12.16
C ARG A 344 3.47 -13.97 -11.98
N LEU A 345 2.69 -14.25 -13.02
CA LEU A 345 1.24 -14.35 -12.88
C LEU A 345 0.90 -15.69 -12.20
N HIS A 346 0.24 -15.63 -11.05
CA HIS A 346 -0.14 -16.82 -10.30
C HIS A 346 -1.53 -17.28 -10.74
N GLN A 347 -1.63 -18.49 -11.32
CA GLN A 347 -2.93 -19.12 -11.57
C GLN A 347 -3.51 -19.57 -10.22
N ASN A 348 -4.44 -18.79 -9.67
CA ASN A 348 -5.02 -19.03 -8.35
C ASN A 348 -6.01 -20.21 -8.38
N ARG A 349 -6.94 -20.20 -9.34
CA ARG A 349 -8.04 -21.17 -9.41
C ARG A 349 -8.48 -21.41 -10.84
N GLU A 350 -9.03 -22.58 -11.11
CA GLU A 350 -9.79 -22.90 -12.31
C GLU A 350 -11.26 -23.11 -11.94
N LEU A 351 -12.16 -22.40 -12.62
CA LEU A 351 -13.60 -22.49 -12.40
C LEU A 351 -14.18 -23.71 -13.14
N PRO A 352 -15.36 -24.22 -12.74
CA PRO A 352 -15.96 -25.41 -13.38
C PRO A 352 -16.22 -25.28 -14.89
N ASN A 353 -16.31 -24.04 -15.40
CA ASN A 353 -16.45 -23.75 -16.82
C ASN A 353 -15.10 -23.67 -17.58
N GLY A 354 -13.99 -24.06 -16.94
CA GLY A 354 -12.64 -24.01 -17.50
C GLY A 354 -11.98 -22.62 -17.45
N GLN A 355 -12.66 -21.59 -16.94
CA GLN A 355 -12.08 -20.25 -16.83
C GLN A 355 -11.02 -20.23 -15.74
N LYS A 356 -9.82 -19.77 -16.11
CA LYS A 356 -8.69 -19.60 -15.18
C LYS A 356 -8.74 -18.23 -14.52
N VAL A 357 -8.49 -18.20 -13.22
CA VAL A 357 -8.45 -17.02 -12.37
C VAL A 357 -7.00 -16.78 -11.96
N TYR A 358 -6.54 -15.56 -12.12
CA TYR A 358 -5.16 -15.18 -11.88
C TYR A 358 -5.04 -14.09 -10.81
N ASP A 359 -3.93 -14.15 -10.06
CA ASP A 359 -3.46 -13.06 -9.21
C ASP A 359 -2.14 -12.51 -9.75
N ASN A 360 -2.01 -11.18 -9.75
CA ASN A 360 -0.78 -10.52 -10.16
C ASN A 360 0.30 -10.67 -9.09
N GLY A 361 1.28 -11.54 -9.33
CA GLY A 361 2.45 -11.72 -8.48
C GLY A 361 3.70 -11.00 -8.99
N PHE A 362 3.59 -10.07 -9.96
CA PHE A 362 4.73 -9.29 -10.41
C PHE A 362 5.12 -8.22 -9.39
N GLY A 363 6.36 -8.31 -8.91
CA GLY A 363 7.02 -7.34 -8.06
C GLY A 363 7.49 -6.11 -8.85
N PHE A 364 7.18 -4.90 -8.40
CA PHE A 364 7.70 -3.64 -8.93
C PHE A 364 9.03 -3.33 -8.23
N MET A 365 10.15 -3.56 -8.89
CA MET A 365 11.48 -3.58 -8.29
C MET A 365 12.23 -2.27 -8.48
N LEU A 366 12.77 -1.73 -7.40
CA LEU A 366 13.72 -0.61 -7.40
C LEU A 366 15.09 -1.06 -6.87
N ASN A 367 16.14 -0.43 -7.36
CA ASN A 367 17.51 -0.65 -6.91
C ASN A 367 17.74 -0.08 -5.51
N LEU A 368 18.47 -0.82 -4.69
CA LEU A 368 18.74 -0.50 -3.29
C LEU A 368 20.21 -0.80 -2.95
N ASN A 369 20.83 0.13 -2.23
CA ASN A 369 22.10 -0.07 -1.52
C ASN A 369 21.78 -0.47 -0.08
N TRP A 370 21.49 -1.76 0.10
CA TRP A 370 21.19 -2.29 1.41
C TRP A 370 22.48 -2.39 2.23
N LYS A 371 22.54 -1.59 3.29
CA LYS A 371 23.49 -1.77 4.39
C LYS A 371 22.69 -2.43 5.50
N LYS A 372 23.19 -3.54 6.03
CA LYS A 372 22.58 -4.16 7.20
C LYS A 372 22.51 -3.09 8.30
N PRO A 373 21.31 -2.82 8.87
CA PRO A 373 21.20 -1.92 10.02
C PRO A 373 22.07 -2.41 11.17
#